data_AF-A0A972HAB1-F1
#
_entry.id   AF-A0A972HAB1-F1
#
_cell.length_a   1.000
_cell.length_b   1.000
_cell.length_c   1.000
_cell.angle_alpha   90.00
_cell.angle_beta   90.00
_cell.angle_gamma   90.00
#
_symmetry.space_group_name_H-M   'P 1'
#
loop_
_entity.id
_entity.type
_entity.pdbx_description
1 polymer ?
#
loop_
_entity_poly.entity_id
_entity_poly.type
_entity_poly.pdbx_seq_one_letter_code
_entity_poly.pdbx_strand_id
1 'polypeptide(L)'
;MMRRILFVVLVMGSVLLMGALAVASNDLPPGGTYVDDDGSVHEGSIEAIAAEGITSGCGTLTFCPNAAVTRGEMAAFLSRGLDLTSAVGGDRFTDDDTSIFEASIESIAEAGITIGCNPPANTRFCPGAPVTRGQMAAFLDRALDLAPASGLDPFVDDNFSGFEDSIRRLAAAGITAGCNPPDNDRFCPEAPVTRGQMATFLTRALGLTPNTPPPRPPGTLGEQCALVPSICPPIGNPNGTAAVPTQGRAEPVTNPDTVIGSGTPQTCTSEAVVAAVAQGGTITFNCGPDPVLIEMTATAQVFNDANPDVVIDGGGLVTLSGMGQRRILYMNTCDPALVWTSSQCQNQSTPRLTIQNINFVRGMTTGQDIAAGGGAVWVRGGRFKIVNAGFFNNTCTEFGPDVAGAAVRVFSQYNNLPVYVTSSTFGGAPGFGNECSNGGGTASIGVSWTMTNSLFSDNDAIGIGANPQRAGTPGGGNGGSVYLDGNLIHLVLDGTAIYDSNAREGGGAIFFVSNNRTGTMTIRDSVLRRNISERFETAGLPGIFVLASNPPTIVNSIIE
;
A
#
# COMPACT_ATOMS: atom_id res chain seq x y z
N MET A 1 23.36 -38.43 23.41
CA MET A 1 23.01 -38.10 24.80
C MET A 1 21.96 -37.00 24.72
N MET A 2 20.68 -37.38 24.63
CA MET A 2 19.56 -36.46 24.34
C MET A 2 19.33 -35.51 25.51
N ARG A 3 19.49 -34.20 25.30
CA ARG A 3 18.96 -33.17 26.20
C ARG A 3 17.44 -33.11 25.97
N ARG A 4 16.70 -33.87 26.77
CA ARG A 4 15.25 -33.71 26.92
C ARG A 4 15.01 -32.38 27.62
N ILE A 5 14.44 -31.40 26.92
CA ILE A 5 13.95 -30.16 27.53
C ILE A 5 12.63 -30.52 28.23
N LEU A 6 12.72 -30.71 29.54
CA LEU A 6 11.59 -31.00 30.40
C LEU A 6 10.87 -29.67 30.68
N PHE A 7 9.75 -29.40 30.01
CA PHE A 7 8.85 -28.32 30.41
C PHE A 7 8.11 -28.73 31.69
N VAL A 8 8.68 -28.35 32.84
CA VAL A 8 7.99 -28.41 34.13
C VAL A 8 7.21 -27.11 34.28
N VAL A 9 5.88 -27.18 34.13
CA VAL A 9 4.97 -26.11 34.55
C VAL A 9 5.00 -26.07 36.08
N LEU A 10 5.84 -25.19 36.63
CA LEU A 10 5.89 -24.94 38.07
C LEU A 10 4.91 -23.81 38.42
N VAL A 11 3.70 -24.17 38.85
CA VAL A 11 2.78 -23.22 39.49
C VAL A 11 3.28 -22.98 40.91
N MET A 12 4.15 -21.97 41.11
CA MET A 12 4.41 -21.41 42.44
C MET A 12 3.59 -20.15 42.64
N GLY A 13 2.56 -20.27 43.49
CA GLY A 13 1.78 -19.14 43.95
C GLY A 13 2.61 -18.24 44.87
N SER A 14 2.82 -17.01 44.44
CA SER A 14 3.18 -15.89 45.30
C SER A 14 2.17 -14.77 45.08
N VAL A 15 1.27 -14.61 46.05
CA VAL A 15 0.32 -13.50 46.12
C VAL A 15 1.11 -12.23 46.46
N LEU A 16 1.41 -11.44 45.43
CA LEU A 16 1.82 -10.04 45.57
C LEU A 16 0.69 -9.20 45.00
N LEU A 17 -0.02 -8.53 45.92
CA LEU A 17 -1.09 -7.60 45.63
C LEU A 17 -0.48 -6.32 45.02
N MET A 18 -0.24 -6.33 43.71
CA MET A 18 0.06 -5.13 42.93
C MET A 18 -1.23 -4.70 42.23
N GLY A 19 -1.60 -3.44 42.44
CA GLY A 19 -2.82 -2.86 41.87
C GLY A 19 -2.87 -3.08 40.36
N ALA A 20 -4.03 -3.54 39.89
CA ALA A 20 -4.33 -3.66 38.47
C ALA A 20 -4.25 -2.28 37.81
N LEU A 21 -3.09 -1.95 37.26
CA LEU A 21 -3.03 -1.20 36.02
C LEU A 21 -3.59 -2.17 34.98
N ALA A 22 -4.80 -1.89 34.49
CA ALA A 22 -5.31 -2.53 33.30
C ALA A 22 -4.26 -2.31 32.20
N VAL A 23 -3.55 -3.37 31.84
CA VAL A 23 -2.82 -3.43 30.58
C VAL A 23 -3.92 -3.23 29.54
N ALA A 24 -3.89 -2.10 28.85
CA ALA A 24 -4.78 -1.86 27.72
C ALA A 24 -4.67 -3.10 26.81
N SER A 25 -5.81 -3.69 26.47
CA SER A 25 -5.87 -4.67 25.40
C SER A 25 -5.15 -4.08 24.19
N ASN A 26 -4.40 -4.91 23.47
CA ASN A 26 -3.94 -4.59 22.12
C ASN A 26 -5.17 -4.45 21.21
N ASP A 27 -5.93 -3.37 21.39
CA ASP A 27 -7.09 -3.05 20.55
C ASP A 27 -6.52 -2.74 19.16
N LEU A 28 -6.66 -3.71 18.28
CA LEU A 28 -6.30 -3.56 16.89
C LEU A 28 -7.19 -2.48 16.26
N PRO A 29 -6.66 -1.72 15.28
CA PRO A 29 -7.49 -0.82 14.50
C PRO A 29 -8.63 -1.59 13.81
N PRO A 30 -9.73 -0.92 13.43
CA PRO A 30 -10.77 -1.55 12.64
C PRO A 30 -10.22 -2.25 11.39
N GLY A 31 -10.54 -3.53 11.22
CA GLY A 31 -10.04 -4.40 10.16
C GLY A 31 -8.63 -4.96 10.38
N GLY A 32 -8.01 -4.78 11.56
CA GLY A 32 -6.77 -5.45 11.92
C GLY A 32 -5.56 -5.08 11.06
N THR A 33 -4.63 -6.02 10.97
CA THR A 33 -3.36 -5.92 10.27
C THR A 33 -3.53 -6.19 8.78
N TYR A 34 -4.38 -7.14 8.41
CA TYR A 34 -4.57 -7.58 7.03
C TYR A 34 -5.95 -7.18 6.48
N VAL A 35 -6.04 -6.92 5.18
CA VAL A 35 -7.29 -6.46 4.55
C VAL A 35 -8.10 -7.62 3.96
N ASP A 36 -7.47 -8.80 3.82
CA ASP A 36 -8.03 -9.96 3.13
C ASP A 36 -8.48 -11.08 4.09
N ASP A 37 -8.40 -10.86 5.40
CA ASP A 37 -8.94 -11.74 6.43
C ASP A 37 -10.18 -11.19 7.15
N ASP A 38 -10.57 -9.94 6.90
CA ASP A 38 -11.81 -9.35 7.40
C ASP A 38 -13.02 -10.30 7.23
N GLY A 39 -13.72 -10.59 8.31
CA GLY A 39 -14.92 -11.45 8.29
C GLY A 39 -14.62 -12.94 8.11
N SER A 40 -13.35 -13.34 8.02
CA SER A 40 -12.93 -14.73 8.12
C SER A 40 -13.17 -15.25 9.53
N VAL A 41 -13.62 -16.49 9.66
CA VAL A 41 -13.69 -17.19 10.96
C VAL A 41 -12.30 -17.38 11.61
N HIS A 42 -11.23 -17.15 10.85
CA HIS A 42 -9.85 -17.27 11.29
C HIS A 42 -9.21 -15.91 11.66
N GLU A 43 -9.87 -14.78 11.41
CA GLU A 43 -9.34 -13.41 11.57
C GLU A 43 -8.65 -13.21 12.94
N GLY A 44 -9.35 -13.51 14.04
CA GLY A 44 -8.77 -13.37 15.36
C GLY A 44 -7.52 -14.25 15.61
N SER A 45 -7.45 -15.43 14.99
CA SER A 45 -6.25 -16.28 15.07
C SER A 45 -5.10 -15.75 14.21
N ILE A 46 -5.41 -15.17 13.05
CA ILE A 46 -4.44 -14.56 12.13
C ILE A 46 -3.77 -13.38 12.81
N GLU A 47 -4.57 -12.50 13.41
CA GLU A 47 -4.08 -11.34 14.15
C GLU A 47 -3.28 -11.74 15.40
N ALA A 48 -3.68 -12.80 16.10
CA ALA A 48 -2.92 -13.30 17.25
C ALA A 48 -1.52 -13.79 16.85
N ILE A 49 -1.38 -14.56 15.77
CA ILE A 49 -0.06 -15.03 15.33
C ILE A 49 0.78 -13.90 14.71
N ALA A 50 0.15 -12.85 14.18
CA ALA A 50 0.85 -11.65 13.70
C ALA A 50 1.42 -10.84 14.86
N ALA A 51 0.65 -10.65 15.94
CA ALA A 51 1.09 -9.95 17.14
C ALA A 51 2.30 -10.63 17.81
N GLU A 52 2.39 -11.96 17.75
CA GLU A 52 3.53 -12.75 18.25
C GLU A 52 4.71 -12.83 17.25
N GLY A 53 4.63 -12.15 16.09
CA GLY A 53 5.69 -12.16 15.08
C GLY A 53 5.88 -13.50 14.34
N ILE A 54 4.91 -14.41 14.45
CA ILE A 54 4.97 -15.73 13.79
C ILE A 54 4.77 -15.58 12.27
N THR A 55 3.97 -14.61 11.84
CA THR A 55 3.70 -14.31 10.44
C THR A 55 3.94 -12.83 10.12
N SER A 56 4.31 -12.55 8.87
CA SER A 56 4.32 -11.20 8.29
C SER A 56 3.35 -11.08 7.12
N GLY A 57 2.49 -12.09 6.90
CA GLY A 57 1.58 -12.16 5.77
C GLY A 57 2.21 -12.72 4.49
N CYS A 58 1.53 -12.54 3.37
CA CYS A 58 2.00 -12.86 2.01
C CYS A 58 2.29 -11.58 1.19
N GLY A 59 1.95 -10.40 1.71
CA GLY A 59 2.18 -9.09 1.12
C GLY A 59 2.06 -7.99 2.18
N THR A 60 2.12 -6.71 1.78
CA THR A 60 2.16 -5.57 2.71
C THR A 60 0.97 -5.49 3.64
N LEU A 61 -0.23 -5.81 3.15
CA LEU A 61 -1.48 -5.79 3.91
C LEU A 61 -2.31 -7.05 3.69
N THR A 62 -1.71 -8.14 3.18
CA THR A 62 -2.43 -9.37 2.84
C THR A 62 -1.85 -10.57 3.58
N PHE A 63 -2.73 -11.41 4.11
CA PHE A 63 -2.40 -12.67 4.77
C PHE A 63 -2.56 -13.88 3.85
N CYS A 64 -3.39 -13.80 2.80
CA CYS A 64 -3.76 -14.89 1.91
C CYS A 64 -4.42 -16.09 2.64
N PRO A 65 -5.51 -15.91 3.41
CA PRO A 65 -6.03 -16.96 4.31
C PRO A 65 -6.47 -18.25 3.60
N ASN A 66 -6.81 -18.17 2.32
CA ASN A 66 -7.28 -19.31 1.51
C ASN A 66 -6.15 -20.05 0.77
N ALA A 67 -4.93 -19.50 0.74
CA ALA A 67 -3.80 -20.17 0.09
C ALA A 67 -3.34 -21.38 0.92
N ALA A 68 -2.90 -22.44 0.25
CA ALA A 68 -2.34 -23.61 0.91
C ALA A 68 -0.97 -23.30 1.53
N VAL A 69 -0.71 -23.81 2.73
CA VAL A 69 0.59 -23.67 3.39
C VAL A 69 1.57 -24.68 2.81
N THR A 70 2.72 -24.20 2.35
CA THR A 70 3.85 -25.05 1.95
C THR A 70 4.60 -25.59 3.16
N ARG A 71 5.33 -26.68 2.98
CA ARG A 71 6.16 -27.28 4.04
C ARG A 71 7.24 -26.31 4.55
N GLY A 72 7.81 -25.49 3.66
CA GLY A 72 8.77 -24.44 4.05
C GLY A 72 8.15 -23.37 4.93
N GLU A 73 6.95 -22.88 4.58
CA GLU A 73 6.22 -21.92 5.42
C GLU A 73 5.85 -22.52 6.78
N MET A 74 5.42 -23.79 6.83
CA MET A 74 5.16 -24.49 8.10
C MET A 74 6.40 -24.54 9.00
N ALA A 75 7.59 -24.77 8.42
CA ALA A 75 8.84 -24.72 9.17
C ALA A 75 9.11 -23.32 9.74
N ALA A 76 8.90 -22.27 8.94
CA ALA A 76 9.06 -20.89 9.40
C ALA A 76 8.08 -20.54 10.54
N PHE A 77 6.80 -20.94 10.44
CA PHE A 77 5.82 -20.72 11.49
C PHE A 77 6.21 -21.42 12.80
N LEU A 78 6.60 -22.69 12.75
CA LEU A 78 7.01 -23.43 13.95
C LEU A 78 8.31 -22.89 14.53
N SER A 79 9.29 -22.55 13.70
CA SER A 79 10.56 -22.00 14.16
C SER A 79 10.36 -20.70 14.93
N ARG A 80 9.48 -19.80 14.45
CA ARG A 80 9.17 -18.54 15.13
C ARG A 80 8.27 -18.76 16.35
N GLY A 81 7.20 -19.53 16.20
CA GLY A 81 6.23 -19.77 17.27
C GLY A 81 6.78 -20.53 18.48
N LEU A 82 7.86 -21.30 18.29
CA LEU A 82 8.56 -22.01 19.37
C LEU A 82 9.89 -21.34 19.77
N ASP A 83 10.20 -20.18 19.19
CA ASP A 83 11.47 -19.46 19.40
C ASP A 83 12.70 -20.37 19.26
N LEU A 84 12.74 -21.17 18.19
CA LEU A 84 13.84 -22.10 17.94
C LEU A 84 15.08 -21.31 17.50
N THR A 85 16.21 -21.55 18.17
CA THR A 85 17.49 -20.99 17.77
C THR A 85 17.91 -21.54 16.41
N SER A 86 18.36 -20.65 15.52
CA SER A 86 18.85 -21.05 14.20
C SER A 86 19.93 -22.12 14.32
N ALA A 87 19.70 -23.28 13.70
CA ALA A 87 20.73 -24.29 13.56
C ALA A 87 21.83 -23.75 12.63
N VAL A 88 23.01 -23.47 13.18
CA VAL A 88 24.18 -23.07 12.38
C VAL A 88 24.92 -24.33 11.96
N GLY A 89 24.82 -24.70 10.67
CA GLY A 89 25.60 -25.79 10.07
C GLY A 89 24.94 -27.17 10.03
N GLY A 90 23.60 -27.26 10.15
CA GLY A 90 22.85 -28.46 9.78
C GLY A 90 22.59 -28.46 8.27
N ASP A 91 22.77 -29.62 7.63
CA ASP A 91 22.41 -29.91 6.23
C ASP A 91 21.81 -31.32 6.25
N ARG A 92 20.59 -31.43 6.79
CA ARG A 92 19.94 -32.73 6.96
C ARG A 92 19.21 -33.15 5.67
N PHE A 93 18.72 -32.18 4.91
CA PHE A 93 17.90 -32.43 3.73
C PHE A 93 18.55 -31.89 2.47
N THR A 94 18.70 -32.74 1.45
CA THR A 94 19.43 -32.36 0.23
C THR A 94 18.64 -31.47 -0.74
N ASP A 95 17.46 -30.98 -0.36
CA ASP A 95 16.54 -30.26 -1.25
C ASP A 95 15.98 -28.95 -0.70
N ASP A 96 16.62 -28.38 0.32
CA ASP A 96 16.28 -27.07 0.90
C ASP A 96 17.37 -25.99 0.77
N ASP A 97 18.59 -26.31 0.31
CA ASP A 97 19.70 -25.36 0.03
C ASP A 97 19.34 -24.10 -0.81
N THR A 98 18.24 -24.16 -1.57
CA THR A 98 17.77 -23.05 -2.42
C THR A 98 16.50 -22.39 -1.88
N SER A 99 15.99 -22.88 -0.76
CA SER A 99 14.80 -22.38 -0.11
C SER A 99 15.13 -21.20 0.78
N ILE A 100 14.33 -20.13 0.71
CA ILE A 100 14.40 -19.04 1.68
C ILE A 100 14.09 -19.48 3.12
N PHE A 101 13.60 -20.71 3.31
CA PHE A 101 13.22 -21.29 4.60
C PHE A 101 14.24 -22.28 5.16
N GLU A 102 15.38 -22.50 4.50
CA GLU A 102 16.43 -23.47 4.89
C GLU A 102 16.75 -23.41 6.40
N ALA A 103 17.08 -22.22 6.92
CA ALA A 103 17.41 -22.06 8.34
C ALA A 103 16.27 -22.49 9.29
N SER A 104 15.01 -22.27 8.92
CA SER A 104 13.85 -22.71 9.71
C SER A 104 13.65 -24.22 9.61
N ILE A 105 13.88 -24.80 8.43
CA ILE A 105 13.78 -26.24 8.17
C ILE A 105 14.80 -27.00 9.02
N GLU A 106 16.04 -26.54 9.04
CA GLU A 106 17.10 -27.15 9.85
C GLU A 106 16.84 -26.99 11.35
N SER A 107 16.27 -25.86 11.78
CA SER A 107 15.91 -25.63 13.20
C SER A 107 14.85 -26.62 13.69
N ILE A 108 13.80 -26.87 12.90
CA ILE A 108 12.77 -27.86 13.27
C ILE A 108 13.28 -29.31 13.13
N ALA A 109 14.31 -29.55 12.31
CA ALA A 109 14.95 -30.85 12.16
C ALA A 109 15.83 -31.20 13.36
N GLU A 110 16.65 -30.24 13.81
CA GLU A 110 17.46 -30.33 15.03
C GLU A 110 16.56 -30.57 16.26
N ALA A 111 15.40 -29.92 16.31
CA ALA A 111 14.39 -30.11 17.35
C ALA A 111 13.63 -31.46 17.25
N GLY A 112 13.83 -32.24 16.19
CA GLY A 112 13.17 -33.54 15.99
C GLY A 112 11.69 -33.44 15.57
N ILE A 113 11.24 -32.27 15.14
CA ILE A 113 9.85 -32.00 14.77
C ILE A 113 9.52 -32.55 13.36
N THR A 114 10.52 -32.57 12.47
CA THR A 114 10.41 -33.15 11.13
C THR A 114 11.29 -34.38 10.94
N ILE A 115 10.83 -35.30 10.10
CA ILE A 115 11.57 -36.50 9.68
C ILE A 115 11.82 -36.56 8.17
N GLY A 116 11.40 -35.56 7.39
CA GLY A 116 11.51 -35.56 5.92
C GLY A 116 10.25 -36.02 5.18
N CYS A 117 10.34 -36.14 3.84
CA CYS A 117 9.21 -36.41 2.93
C CYS A 117 9.40 -37.64 2.02
N ASN A 118 10.57 -38.29 2.00
CA ASN A 118 10.87 -39.42 1.10
C ASN A 118 11.23 -40.71 1.87
N PRO A 119 10.27 -41.31 2.60
CA PRO A 119 10.54 -42.54 3.33
C PRO A 119 10.92 -43.69 2.38
N PRO A 120 11.76 -44.65 2.82
CA PRO A 120 12.39 -44.70 4.14
C PRO A 120 13.66 -43.85 4.25
N ALA A 121 14.16 -43.28 3.15
CA ALA A 121 15.44 -42.58 3.10
C ALA A 121 15.43 -41.28 3.91
N ASN A 122 14.33 -40.51 3.84
CA ASN A 122 14.11 -39.32 4.65
C ASN A 122 15.24 -38.27 4.54
N THR A 123 15.85 -38.18 3.36
CA THR A 123 16.92 -37.24 2.99
C THR A 123 16.40 -35.97 2.31
N ARG A 124 15.08 -35.83 2.14
CA ARG A 124 14.44 -34.67 1.52
C ARG A 124 13.40 -34.06 2.44
N PHE A 125 13.25 -32.75 2.41
CA PHE A 125 12.21 -32.00 3.11
C PHE A 125 11.02 -31.66 2.22
N CYS A 126 11.22 -31.47 0.91
CA CYS A 126 10.19 -31.04 -0.05
C CYS A 126 9.55 -29.65 0.30
N PRO A 127 10.33 -28.56 0.39
CA PRO A 127 9.86 -27.28 0.94
C PRO A 127 8.69 -26.64 0.18
N GLY A 128 8.61 -26.82 -1.14
CA GLY A 128 7.54 -26.25 -1.98
C GLY A 128 6.23 -27.05 -2.01
N ALA A 129 6.17 -28.23 -1.39
CA ALA A 129 4.95 -29.05 -1.40
C ALA A 129 3.94 -28.54 -0.35
N PRO A 130 2.62 -28.57 -0.64
CA PRO A 130 1.61 -28.23 0.35
C PRO A 130 1.58 -29.24 1.51
N VAL A 131 1.28 -28.75 2.72
CA VAL A 131 1.13 -29.58 3.92
C VAL A 131 -0.30 -30.10 4.00
N THR A 132 -0.45 -31.43 4.10
CA THR A 132 -1.77 -32.03 4.39
C THR A 132 -2.11 -31.91 5.88
N ARG A 133 -3.40 -31.98 6.22
CA ARG A 133 -3.86 -31.91 7.62
C ARG A 133 -3.25 -33.01 8.50
N GLY A 134 -3.08 -34.22 7.97
CA GLY A 134 -2.41 -35.32 8.69
C GLY A 134 -0.94 -35.02 8.95
N GLN A 135 -0.23 -34.46 7.96
CA GLN A 135 1.16 -34.03 8.15
C GLN A 135 1.28 -32.91 9.18
N MET A 136 0.40 -31.91 9.12
CA MET A 136 0.33 -30.82 10.11
C MET A 136 0.11 -31.38 11.52
N ALA A 137 -0.76 -32.37 11.68
CA ALA A 137 -0.96 -33.04 12.97
C ALA A 137 0.34 -33.66 13.50
N ALA A 138 1.08 -34.37 12.65
CA ALA A 138 2.36 -34.94 13.04
C ALA A 138 3.44 -33.89 13.38
N PHE A 139 3.43 -32.73 12.71
CA PHE A 139 4.31 -31.60 13.06
C PHE A 139 3.98 -31.06 14.45
N LEU A 140 2.73 -30.72 14.73
CA LEU A 140 2.33 -30.14 16.03
C LEU A 140 2.45 -31.15 17.18
N ASP A 141 2.14 -32.42 16.93
CA ASP A 141 2.29 -33.49 17.90
C ASP A 141 3.73 -33.65 18.38
N ARG A 142 4.70 -33.64 17.45
CA ARG A 142 6.13 -33.69 17.81
C ARG A 142 6.62 -32.38 18.41
N ALA A 143 6.14 -31.24 17.91
CA ALA A 143 6.53 -29.92 18.42
C ALA A 143 6.13 -29.73 19.89
N LEU A 144 4.98 -30.25 20.28
CA LEU A 144 4.42 -30.07 21.63
C LEU A 144 4.62 -31.27 22.56
N ASP A 145 5.18 -32.38 22.06
CA ASP A 145 5.31 -33.66 22.79
C ASP A 145 3.97 -34.07 23.45
N LEU A 146 2.90 -34.13 22.65
CA LEU A 146 1.55 -34.29 23.18
C LEU A 146 1.39 -35.63 23.91
N ALA A 147 0.66 -35.58 25.03
CA ALA A 147 0.35 -36.77 25.81
C ALA A 147 -0.48 -37.78 24.99
N PRO A 148 -0.31 -39.09 25.21
CA PRO A 148 -1.15 -40.11 24.60
C PRO A 148 -2.64 -39.85 24.85
N ALA A 149 -3.45 -39.93 23.80
CA ALA A 149 -4.89 -39.73 23.91
C ALA A 149 -5.58 -40.95 24.53
N SER A 150 -6.50 -40.72 25.45
CA SER A 150 -7.41 -41.73 26.01
C SER A 150 -8.86 -41.39 25.63
N GLY A 151 -9.68 -42.38 25.26
CA GLY A 151 -11.08 -42.16 24.89
C GLY A 151 -11.45 -42.78 23.54
N LEU A 152 -12.66 -42.49 23.04
CA LEU A 152 -13.07 -42.91 21.70
C LEU A 152 -12.34 -42.11 20.63
N ASP A 153 -12.17 -42.72 19.45
CA ASP A 153 -11.70 -42.04 18.25
C ASP A 153 -12.77 -41.02 17.80
N PRO A 154 -12.45 -39.71 17.77
CA PRO A 154 -13.42 -38.69 17.42
C PRO A 154 -13.69 -38.57 15.92
N PHE A 155 -12.85 -39.15 15.05
CA PHE A 155 -12.95 -38.97 13.61
C PHE A 155 -13.14 -40.29 12.87
N VAL A 156 -14.06 -40.32 11.90
CA VAL A 156 -14.42 -41.55 11.19
C VAL A 156 -13.56 -41.82 9.94
N ASP A 157 -12.71 -40.86 9.54
CA ASP A 157 -12.02 -40.85 8.25
C ASP A 157 -10.48 -40.86 8.32
N ASP A 158 -9.89 -41.06 9.51
CA ASP A 158 -8.43 -41.09 9.73
C ASP A 158 -7.87 -42.49 10.08
N ASN A 159 -8.72 -43.49 10.30
CA ASN A 159 -8.41 -44.89 10.67
C ASN A 159 -7.45 -45.66 9.74
N PHE A 160 -7.06 -45.09 8.60
CA PHE A 160 -6.07 -45.66 7.66
C PHE A 160 -4.93 -44.67 7.34
N SER A 161 -4.90 -43.53 8.01
CA SER A 161 -3.86 -42.53 7.86
C SER A 161 -2.64 -42.93 8.68
N GLY A 162 -1.44 -42.74 8.12
CA GLY A 162 -0.20 -42.86 8.89
C GLY A 162 -0.04 -41.83 10.02
N PHE A 163 -1.04 -40.95 10.20
CA PHE A 163 -1.05 -39.86 11.16
C PHE A 163 -2.16 -39.98 12.22
N GLU A 164 -2.95 -41.06 12.22
CA GLU A 164 -4.10 -41.28 13.13
C GLU A 164 -3.76 -40.97 14.60
N ASP A 165 -2.65 -41.53 15.10
CA ASP A 165 -2.19 -41.32 16.47
C ASP A 165 -1.93 -39.84 16.80
N SER A 166 -1.29 -39.10 15.88
CA SER A 166 -1.03 -37.67 16.05
C SER A 166 -2.34 -36.87 15.99
N ILE A 167 -3.24 -37.23 15.09
CA ILE A 167 -4.57 -36.60 14.95
C ILE A 167 -5.37 -36.73 16.24
N ARG A 168 -5.39 -37.93 16.82
CA ARG A 168 -6.09 -38.21 18.08
C ARG A 168 -5.49 -37.43 19.25
N ARG A 169 -4.17 -37.28 19.32
CA ARG A 169 -3.50 -36.44 20.34
C ARG A 169 -3.83 -34.96 20.19
N LEU A 170 -3.88 -34.44 18.96
CA LEU A 170 -4.33 -33.07 18.70
C LEU A 170 -5.77 -32.83 19.16
N ALA A 171 -6.67 -33.80 18.90
CA ALA A 171 -8.06 -33.71 19.33
C ALA A 171 -8.17 -33.70 20.86
N ALA A 172 -7.44 -34.59 21.53
CA ALA A 172 -7.39 -34.64 23.00
C ALA A 172 -6.82 -33.35 23.62
N ALA A 173 -5.90 -32.68 22.94
CA ALA A 173 -5.34 -31.39 23.34
C ALA A 173 -6.23 -30.18 22.99
N GLY A 174 -7.37 -30.39 22.32
CA GLY A 174 -8.26 -29.29 21.91
C GLY A 174 -7.74 -28.44 20.73
N ILE A 175 -6.72 -28.92 20.01
CA ILE A 175 -6.09 -28.18 18.91
C ILE A 175 -6.96 -28.28 17.63
N THR A 176 -7.60 -29.42 17.41
CA THR A 176 -8.51 -29.64 16.27
C THR A 176 -9.95 -29.88 16.72
N ALA A 177 -10.89 -29.41 15.91
CA ALA A 177 -12.31 -29.69 16.06
C ALA A 177 -12.87 -30.52 14.89
N GLY A 178 -12.08 -30.89 13.88
CA GLY A 178 -12.57 -31.56 12.65
C GLY A 178 -12.60 -30.64 11.42
N CYS A 179 -13.23 -31.12 10.34
CA CYS A 179 -13.29 -30.42 9.04
C CYS A 179 -14.71 -30.27 8.45
N ASN A 180 -15.74 -30.88 9.04
CA ASN A 180 -17.10 -30.92 8.50
C ASN A 180 -18.14 -30.38 9.49
N PRO A 181 -18.16 -29.06 9.76
CA PRO A 181 -19.17 -28.49 10.63
C PRO A 181 -20.59 -28.69 10.05
N PRO A 182 -21.61 -28.83 10.90
CA PRO A 182 -21.54 -28.79 12.36
C PRO A 182 -21.13 -30.12 13.02
N ASP A 183 -21.20 -31.23 12.28
CA ASP A 183 -21.04 -32.60 12.82
C ASP A 183 -19.63 -32.85 13.36
N ASN A 184 -18.60 -32.35 12.67
CA ASN A 184 -17.22 -32.37 13.11
C ASN A 184 -16.67 -33.78 13.45
N ASP A 185 -17.23 -34.81 12.83
CA ASP A 185 -16.85 -36.23 12.97
C ASP A 185 -15.82 -36.68 11.92
N ARG A 186 -15.28 -35.74 11.11
CA ARG A 186 -14.19 -36.00 10.14
C ARG A 186 -13.00 -35.10 10.39
N PHE A 187 -11.80 -35.62 10.15
CA PHE A 187 -10.55 -34.87 10.19
C PHE A 187 -10.06 -34.43 8.80
N CYS A 188 -10.37 -35.15 7.72
CA CYS A 188 -9.88 -34.90 6.36
C CYS A 188 -8.33 -34.93 6.24
N PRO A 189 -7.64 -36.05 6.57
CA PRO A 189 -6.18 -36.07 6.72
C PRO A 189 -5.38 -35.73 5.44
N GLU A 190 -5.91 -36.03 4.27
CA GLU A 190 -5.23 -35.78 2.98
C GLU A 190 -5.47 -34.37 2.42
N ALA A 191 -6.39 -33.60 3.01
CA ALA A 191 -6.69 -32.26 2.53
C ALA A 191 -5.53 -31.29 2.86
N PRO A 192 -5.13 -30.40 1.95
CA PRO A 192 -4.19 -29.31 2.25
C PRO A 192 -4.72 -28.39 3.35
N VAL A 193 -3.82 -27.88 4.19
CA VAL A 193 -4.15 -26.85 5.20
C VAL A 193 -4.04 -25.47 4.57
N THR A 194 -5.08 -24.64 4.69
CA THR A 194 -5.00 -23.23 4.29
C THR A 194 -4.27 -22.39 5.34
N ARG A 195 -3.72 -21.24 4.95
CA ARG A 195 -3.03 -20.33 5.89
C ARG A 195 -3.94 -19.89 7.05
N GLY A 196 -5.22 -19.61 6.79
CA GLY A 196 -6.18 -19.26 7.84
C GLY A 196 -6.43 -20.42 8.81
N GLN A 197 -6.58 -21.64 8.30
CA GLN A 197 -6.69 -22.83 9.15
C GLN A 197 -5.42 -23.06 9.98
N MET A 198 -4.24 -22.87 9.38
CA MET A 198 -2.97 -22.97 10.08
C MET A 198 -2.85 -21.96 11.22
N ALA A 199 -3.30 -20.71 11.01
CA ALA A 199 -3.33 -19.70 12.06
C ALA A 199 -4.15 -20.15 13.27
N THR A 200 -5.33 -20.74 13.04
CA THR A 200 -6.15 -21.32 14.12
C THR A 200 -5.47 -22.51 14.81
N PHE A 201 -4.82 -23.39 14.05
CA PHE A 201 -4.07 -24.51 14.64
C PHE A 201 -2.93 -24.01 15.53
N LEU A 202 -2.12 -23.05 15.06
CA LEU A 202 -1.01 -22.47 15.82
C LEU A 202 -1.49 -21.69 17.04
N THR A 203 -2.56 -20.89 16.89
CA THR A 203 -3.17 -20.15 18.01
C THR A 203 -3.57 -21.11 19.14
N ARG A 204 -4.22 -22.23 18.82
CA ARG A 204 -4.61 -23.23 19.82
C ARG A 204 -3.41 -24.00 20.37
N ALA A 205 -2.50 -24.41 19.50
CA ALA A 205 -1.29 -25.16 19.85
C ALA A 205 -0.39 -24.38 20.83
N LEU A 206 -0.28 -23.07 20.65
CA LEU A 206 0.56 -22.18 21.46
C LEU A 206 -0.20 -21.50 22.61
N GLY A 207 -1.51 -21.76 22.76
CA GLY A 207 -2.34 -21.16 23.80
C GLY A 207 -2.53 -19.64 23.67
N LEU A 208 -2.47 -19.11 22.43
CA LEU A 208 -2.69 -17.69 22.15
C LEU A 208 -4.18 -17.34 22.26
N THR A 209 -4.47 -16.09 22.63
CA THR A 209 -5.83 -15.57 22.64
C THR A 209 -6.15 -14.98 21.27
N PRO A 210 -7.19 -15.45 20.55
CA PRO A 210 -7.63 -14.79 19.32
C PRO A 210 -7.93 -13.31 19.54
N ASN A 211 -7.44 -12.43 18.68
CA ASN A 211 -7.64 -10.99 18.74
C ASN A 211 -8.47 -10.52 17.54
N THR A 212 -9.80 -10.58 17.63
CA THR A 212 -10.68 -10.14 16.55
C THR A 212 -10.82 -8.61 16.58
N PRO A 213 -10.37 -7.89 15.54
CA PRO A 213 -10.50 -6.43 15.48
C PRO A 213 -11.97 -6.01 15.30
N PRO A 214 -12.31 -4.74 15.56
CA PRO A 214 -13.56 -4.17 15.08
C PRO A 214 -13.68 -4.30 13.55
N PRO A 215 -14.87 -4.47 12.97
CA PRO A 215 -15.01 -4.56 11.51
C PRO A 215 -14.46 -3.33 10.78
N ARG A 216 -13.75 -3.54 9.67
CA ARG A 216 -13.27 -2.49 8.78
C ARG A 216 -14.43 -1.61 8.27
N PRO A 217 -14.29 -0.27 8.27
CA PRO A 217 -15.27 0.61 7.66
C PRO A 217 -15.41 0.33 6.15
N PRO A 218 -16.63 0.42 5.58
CA PRO A 218 -16.80 0.32 4.14
C PRO A 218 -16.12 1.49 3.42
N GLY A 219 -15.61 1.27 2.20
CA GLY A 219 -14.93 2.29 1.38
C GLY A 219 -13.68 1.73 0.69
N THR A 220 -12.98 2.55 -0.10
CA THR A 220 -11.68 2.13 -0.67
C THR A 220 -10.57 2.15 0.39
N LEU A 221 -9.44 1.49 0.14
CA LEU A 221 -8.29 1.54 1.04
C LEU A 221 -7.82 2.99 1.32
N GLY A 222 -7.90 3.89 0.34
CA GLY A 222 -7.64 5.32 0.54
C GLY A 222 -8.59 5.98 1.54
N GLU A 223 -9.90 5.72 1.48
CA GLU A 223 -10.87 6.24 2.47
C GLU A 223 -10.65 5.62 3.84
N GLN A 224 -10.33 4.34 3.91
CA GLN A 224 -10.04 3.67 5.17
C GLN A 224 -8.75 4.21 5.79
N CYS A 225 -7.70 4.46 4.99
CA CYS A 225 -6.46 5.09 5.43
C CYS A 225 -6.71 6.47 6.05
N ALA A 226 -7.66 7.24 5.51
CA ALA A 226 -8.03 8.52 6.09
C ALA A 226 -8.55 8.44 7.54
N LEU A 227 -9.11 7.29 7.92
CA LEU A 227 -9.67 7.03 9.26
C LEU A 227 -8.72 6.20 10.13
N VAL A 228 -7.85 5.40 9.51
CA VAL A 228 -6.96 4.44 10.16
C VAL A 228 -5.55 4.63 9.58
N PRO A 229 -4.70 5.49 10.16
CA PRO A 229 -3.39 5.81 9.61
C PRO A 229 -2.43 4.61 9.50
N SER A 230 -2.62 3.58 10.33
CA SER A 230 -1.74 2.41 10.35
C SER A 230 -1.78 1.59 9.06
N ILE A 231 -2.84 1.73 8.26
CA ILE A 231 -2.94 1.07 6.95
C ILE A 231 -2.51 1.98 5.79
N CYS A 232 -2.17 3.24 6.06
CA CYS A 232 -1.73 4.18 5.03
C CYS A 232 -0.32 3.84 4.53
N PRO A 233 -0.07 3.98 3.22
CA PRO A 233 1.29 4.07 2.73
C PRO A 233 2.03 5.25 3.37
N PRO A 234 3.36 5.14 3.58
CA PRO A 234 4.16 6.26 4.05
C PRO A 234 4.08 7.44 3.07
N ILE A 235 4.11 8.65 3.62
CA ILE A 235 4.16 9.89 2.83
C ILE A 235 5.62 10.18 2.42
N GLY A 236 5.87 10.29 1.12
CA GLY A 236 7.19 10.42 0.52
C GLY A 236 7.92 9.08 0.37
N ASN A 237 9.08 9.12 -0.30
CA ASN A 237 10.01 8.00 -0.35
C ASN A 237 10.78 7.92 0.98
N PRO A 238 10.59 6.87 1.80
CA PRO A 238 11.28 6.75 3.08
C PRO A 238 12.81 6.62 2.94
N ASN A 239 13.30 6.20 1.76
CA ASN A 239 14.72 6.11 1.45
C ASN A 239 15.26 7.38 0.75
N GLY A 240 14.41 8.38 0.49
CA GLY A 240 14.77 9.61 -0.18
C GLY A 240 15.54 10.55 0.74
N THR A 241 16.76 10.94 0.34
CA THR A 241 17.64 11.82 1.15
C THR A 241 18.09 13.07 0.39
N ALA A 242 17.47 13.34 -0.76
CA ALA A 242 17.81 14.45 -1.62
C ALA A 242 17.55 15.81 -0.95
N ALA A 243 18.40 16.79 -1.27
CA ALA A 243 18.25 18.14 -0.77
C ALA A 243 17.03 18.84 -1.42
N VAL A 244 16.06 19.21 -0.59
CA VAL A 244 14.85 19.91 -1.05
C VAL A 244 15.18 21.36 -1.46
N PRO A 245 14.92 21.75 -2.73
CA PRO A 245 15.06 23.14 -3.18
C PRO A 245 14.19 24.09 -2.37
N THR A 246 14.64 25.33 -2.14
CA THR A 246 13.89 26.31 -1.34
C THR A 246 12.46 26.50 -1.83
N GLN A 247 12.24 26.53 -3.16
CA GLN A 247 10.92 26.69 -3.77
C GLN A 247 9.99 25.49 -3.54
N GLY A 248 10.54 24.32 -3.24
CA GLY A 248 9.81 23.09 -2.95
C GLY A 248 9.55 22.82 -1.46
N ARG A 249 9.93 23.73 -0.56
CA ARG A 249 9.68 23.57 0.89
C ARG A 249 8.25 23.95 1.25
N ALA A 250 7.76 23.41 2.37
CA ALA A 250 6.49 23.79 2.97
C ALA A 250 6.48 25.29 3.32
N GLU A 251 5.31 25.91 3.24
CA GLU A 251 5.09 27.28 3.71
C GLU A 251 4.83 27.29 5.22
N PRO A 252 5.24 28.34 5.95
CA PRO A 252 4.94 28.48 7.37
C PRO A 252 3.45 28.79 7.60
N VAL A 253 2.85 28.15 8.61
CA VAL A 253 1.42 28.29 8.92
C VAL A 253 1.14 28.78 10.36
N THR A 254 2.10 29.46 10.98
CA THR A 254 2.00 29.90 12.39
C THR A 254 0.92 30.94 12.66
N ASN A 255 0.46 31.66 11.63
CA ASN A 255 -0.61 32.66 11.71
C ASN A 255 -1.60 32.44 10.56
N PRO A 256 -2.50 31.45 10.66
CA PRO A 256 -3.44 31.17 9.59
C PRO A 256 -4.47 32.31 9.42
N ASP A 257 -4.81 32.61 8.18
CA ASP A 257 -5.91 33.52 7.84
C ASP A 257 -7.27 32.87 8.15
N THR A 258 -7.36 31.55 7.94
CA THR A 258 -8.56 30.75 8.24
C THR A 258 -8.19 29.45 8.96
N VAL A 259 -8.96 29.13 10.01
CA VAL A 259 -8.94 27.84 10.68
C VAL A 259 -10.28 27.16 10.46
N ILE A 260 -10.29 26.02 9.76
CA ILE A 260 -11.48 25.21 9.52
C ILE A 260 -11.72 24.30 10.73
N GLY A 261 -12.92 24.35 11.30
CA GLY A 261 -13.30 23.54 12.46
C GLY A 261 -13.04 24.22 13.81
N SER A 262 -13.57 23.62 14.88
CA SER A 262 -13.52 24.14 16.24
C SER A 262 -13.05 23.12 17.28
N GLY A 263 -12.42 22.03 16.84
CA GLY A 263 -11.81 21.01 17.69
C GLY A 263 -12.49 19.64 17.64
N THR A 264 -13.48 19.44 16.75
CA THR A 264 -14.11 18.14 16.54
C THR A 264 -14.26 17.80 15.06
N PRO A 265 -14.28 16.51 14.66
CA PRO A 265 -14.31 16.12 13.25
C PRO A 265 -15.53 16.67 12.51
N GLN A 266 -16.68 16.73 13.19
CA GLN A 266 -17.96 17.16 12.61
C GLN A 266 -17.98 18.66 12.24
N THR A 267 -17.04 19.44 12.77
CA THR A 267 -16.95 20.88 12.51
C THR A 267 -16.11 21.20 11.27
N CYS A 268 -15.38 20.23 10.75
CA CYS A 268 -14.61 20.33 9.52
C CYS A 268 -15.43 19.83 8.34
N THR A 269 -16.26 20.71 7.79
CA THR A 269 -17.18 20.35 6.69
C THR A 269 -16.63 20.73 5.33
N SER A 270 -17.15 20.09 4.29
CA SER A 270 -16.88 20.44 2.89
C SER A 270 -17.18 21.91 2.60
N GLU A 271 -18.30 22.45 3.12
CA GLU A 271 -18.70 23.84 2.90
C GLU A 271 -17.67 24.81 3.48
N ALA A 272 -17.10 24.50 4.64
CA ALA A 272 -16.04 25.30 5.25
C ALA A 272 -14.74 25.25 4.41
N VAL A 273 -14.37 24.09 3.88
CA VAL A 273 -13.22 23.94 2.95
C VAL A 273 -13.43 24.77 1.70
N VAL A 274 -14.58 24.63 1.04
CA VAL A 274 -14.91 25.37 -0.19
C VAL A 274 -14.89 26.87 0.05
N ALA A 275 -15.47 27.35 1.16
CA ALA A 275 -15.50 28.75 1.51
C ALA A 275 -14.09 29.33 1.81
N ALA A 276 -13.27 28.58 2.54
CA ALA A 276 -11.90 28.99 2.86
C ALA A 276 -11.02 29.08 1.60
N VAL A 277 -11.07 28.05 0.76
CA VAL A 277 -10.28 28.00 -0.49
C VAL A 277 -10.67 29.13 -1.45
N ALA A 278 -11.96 29.49 -1.49
CA ALA A 278 -12.44 30.59 -2.31
C ALA A 278 -11.90 31.97 -1.86
N GLN A 279 -11.63 32.14 -0.56
CA GLN A 279 -11.03 33.35 -0.01
C GLN A 279 -9.50 33.38 -0.18
N GLY A 280 -8.87 32.20 -0.26
CA GLY A 280 -7.43 32.05 -0.27
C GLY A 280 -6.80 32.32 1.10
N GLY A 281 -5.51 32.65 1.12
CA GLY A 281 -4.73 32.84 2.33
C GLY A 281 -4.19 31.53 2.89
N THR A 282 -3.71 31.59 4.12
CA THR A 282 -3.23 30.43 4.87
C THR A 282 -4.40 29.77 5.59
N ILE A 283 -4.68 28.53 5.20
CA ILE A 283 -5.82 27.72 5.65
C ILE A 283 -5.27 26.53 6.43
N THR A 284 -5.72 26.39 7.67
CA THR A 284 -5.38 25.27 8.57
C THR A 284 -6.65 24.63 9.11
N PHE A 285 -6.51 23.50 9.81
CA PHE A 285 -7.63 22.72 10.31
C PHE A 285 -7.52 22.48 11.82
N ASN A 286 -8.65 22.58 12.50
CA ASN A 286 -8.85 22.22 13.90
C ASN A 286 -10.02 21.23 13.99
N CYS A 287 -9.77 19.99 13.58
CA CYS A 287 -10.78 18.92 13.52
C CYS A 287 -10.72 17.96 14.72
N GLY A 288 -9.92 18.29 15.74
CA GLY A 288 -9.58 17.37 16.82
C GLY A 288 -8.21 16.70 16.62
N PRO A 289 -7.81 15.83 17.55
CA PRO A 289 -6.48 15.22 17.56
C PRO A 289 -6.33 14.03 16.60
N ASP A 290 -7.45 13.43 16.19
CA ASP A 290 -7.48 12.24 15.35
C ASP A 290 -7.61 12.61 13.86
N PRO A 291 -7.13 11.75 12.95
CA PRO A 291 -7.35 11.90 11.52
C PRO A 291 -8.82 12.08 11.16
N VAL A 292 -9.08 12.89 10.12
CA VAL A 292 -10.43 13.16 9.63
C VAL A 292 -10.51 13.00 8.12
N LEU A 293 -11.59 12.33 7.69
CA LEU A 293 -12.02 12.27 6.30
C LEU A 293 -13.13 13.30 6.08
N ILE A 294 -12.87 14.28 5.22
CA ILE A 294 -13.87 15.28 4.80
C ILE A 294 -14.37 14.90 3.42
N GLU A 295 -15.61 14.41 3.35
CA GLU A 295 -16.30 14.15 2.09
C GLU A 295 -16.69 15.46 1.42
N MET A 296 -16.03 15.77 0.31
CA MET A 296 -16.20 17.03 -0.40
C MET A 296 -17.51 16.99 -1.18
N THR A 297 -18.55 17.70 -0.71
CA THR A 297 -19.87 17.90 -1.34
C THR A 297 -19.82 18.84 -2.56
N ALA A 298 -18.75 19.62 -2.71
CA ALA A 298 -18.48 20.48 -3.87
C ALA A 298 -16.97 20.59 -4.14
N THR A 299 -16.59 20.92 -5.39
CA THR A 299 -15.20 21.21 -5.74
C THR A 299 -14.77 22.52 -5.09
N ALA A 300 -13.65 22.51 -4.37
CA ALA A 300 -13.04 23.72 -3.84
C ALA A 300 -12.33 24.48 -4.98
N GLN A 301 -12.64 25.76 -5.13
CA GLN A 301 -12.17 26.58 -6.25
C GLN A 301 -11.34 27.76 -5.77
N VAL A 302 -10.17 27.95 -6.37
CA VAL A 302 -9.32 29.11 -6.11
C VAL A 302 -9.73 30.25 -7.04
N PHE A 303 -10.23 31.36 -6.48
CA PHE A 303 -10.59 32.55 -7.24
C PHE A 303 -9.36 33.41 -7.52
N ASN A 304 -9.27 33.95 -8.73
CA ASN A 304 -8.04 34.62 -9.20
C ASN A 304 -7.86 36.03 -8.61
N ASP A 305 -8.94 36.65 -8.15
CA ASP A 305 -9.00 37.99 -7.56
C ASP A 305 -9.05 37.98 -6.01
N ALA A 306 -8.97 36.80 -5.41
CA ALA A 306 -8.91 36.61 -3.96
C ALA A 306 -7.46 36.81 -3.43
N ASN A 307 -7.15 36.24 -2.25
CA ASN A 307 -5.79 36.30 -1.73
C ASN A 307 -4.80 35.63 -2.71
N PRO A 308 -3.70 36.31 -3.10
CA PRO A 308 -2.75 35.79 -4.09
C PRO A 308 -2.00 34.53 -3.63
N ASP A 309 -1.86 34.32 -2.32
CA ASP A 309 -1.24 33.14 -1.72
C ASP A 309 -2.34 32.24 -1.16
N VAL A 310 -2.32 30.95 -1.54
CA VAL A 310 -3.29 29.96 -1.06
C VAL A 310 -2.52 28.78 -0.52
N VAL A 311 -2.41 28.69 0.80
CA VAL A 311 -1.71 27.60 1.49
C VAL A 311 -2.76 26.76 2.21
N ILE A 312 -2.93 25.51 1.80
CA ILE A 312 -3.82 24.55 2.46
C ILE A 312 -2.95 23.55 3.22
N ASP A 313 -2.96 23.65 4.54
CA ASP A 313 -2.18 22.77 5.42
C ASP A 313 -3.10 21.90 6.29
N GLY A 314 -3.11 20.60 6.00
CA GLY A 314 -3.93 19.62 6.72
C GLY A 314 -3.34 19.10 8.03
N GLY A 315 -2.14 19.57 8.43
CA GLY A 315 -1.46 19.13 9.66
C GLY A 315 -1.07 17.65 9.69
N GLY A 316 -1.18 16.93 8.58
CA GLY A 316 -0.98 15.48 8.48
C GLY A 316 -2.19 14.66 8.92
N LEU A 317 -3.30 15.30 9.32
CA LEU A 317 -4.49 14.65 9.86
C LEU A 317 -5.70 14.73 8.93
N VAL A 318 -5.68 15.63 7.96
CA VAL A 318 -6.83 15.86 7.08
C VAL A 318 -6.69 15.11 5.77
N THR A 319 -7.77 14.42 5.40
CA THR A 319 -7.96 13.83 4.08
C THR A 319 -9.22 14.39 3.44
N LEU A 320 -9.12 14.88 2.21
CA LEU A 320 -10.26 15.32 1.42
C LEU A 320 -10.68 14.21 0.44
N SER A 321 -11.95 13.78 0.49
CA SER A 321 -12.49 12.76 -0.42
C SER A 321 -13.38 13.37 -1.49
N GLY A 322 -13.10 13.06 -2.75
CA GLY A 322 -14.01 13.35 -3.87
C GLY A 322 -15.17 12.35 -4.00
N MET A 323 -15.24 11.36 -3.10
CA MET A 323 -16.23 10.25 -3.06
C MET A 323 -16.33 9.42 -4.35
N GLY A 324 -15.38 9.54 -5.27
CA GLY A 324 -15.44 8.94 -6.61
C GLY A 324 -16.49 9.62 -7.49
N GLN A 325 -16.82 10.88 -7.19
CA GLN A 325 -17.89 11.61 -7.89
C GLN A 325 -17.41 12.92 -8.50
N ARG A 326 -16.37 13.54 -7.94
CA ARG A 326 -15.96 14.88 -8.35
C ARG A 326 -14.49 15.19 -8.13
N ARG A 327 -14.07 16.25 -8.82
CA ARG A 327 -12.80 16.91 -8.56
C ARG A 327 -12.79 17.58 -7.20
N ILE A 328 -11.70 17.45 -6.47
CA ILE A 328 -11.56 18.02 -5.13
C ILE A 328 -11.16 19.49 -5.19
N LEU A 329 -10.07 19.81 -5.91
CA LEU A 329 -9.50 21.16 -5.95
C LEU A 329 -9.28 21.63 -7.40
N TYR A 330 -9.65 22.87 -7.68
CA TYR A 330 -9.58 23.47 -9.02
C TYR A 330 -9.03 24.89 -8.98
N MET A 331 -7.95 25.14 -9.72
CA MET A 331 -7.40 26.47 -9.97
C MET A 331 -7.23 26.66 -11.47
N ASN A 332 -7.84 27.68 -12.05
CA ASN A 332 -7.70 27.97 -13.47
C ASN A 332 -7.79 29.48 -13.73
N THR A 333 -6.64 30.09 -13.97
CA THR A 333 -6.55 31.52 -14.26
C THR A 333 -7.20 31.94 -15.58
N CYS A 334 -7.46 30.98 -16.47
CA CYS A 334 -8.13 31.17 -17.75
C CYS A 334 -9.63 30.89 -17.70
N ASP A 335 -10.18 30.55 -16.54
CA ASP A 335 -11.61 30.34 -16.34
C ASP A 335 -12.30 31.65 -15.97
N PRO A 336 -13.21 32.20 -16.81
CA PRO A 336 -13.91 33.43 -16.48
C PRO A 336 -14.82 33.30 -15.25
N ALA A 337 -15.26 32.08 -14.88
CA ALA A 337 -16.04 31.86 -13.67
C ALA A 337 -15.20 32.06 -12.38
N LEU A 338 -13.87 31.97 -12.49
CA LEU A 338 -12.92 32.24 -11.41
C LEU A 338 -12.36 33.67 -11.45
N VAL A 339 -12.99 34.55 -12.25
CA VAL A 339 -12.62 35.95 -12.49
C VAL A 339 -11.31 36.10 -13.27
N TRP A 340 -11.32 36.83 -14.39
CA TRP A 340 -10.08 37.15 -15.11
C TRP A 340 -9.42 38.40 -14.52
N THR A 341 -8.16 38.26 -14.12
CA THR A 341 -7.33 39.35 -13.57
C THR A 341 -6.34 39.93 -14.59
N SER A 342 -6.15 39.28 -15.74
CA SER A 342 -5.30 39.78 -16.83
C SER A 342 -5.73 39.25 -18.20
N SER A 343 -5.25 39.88 -19.28
CA SER A 343 -5.43 39.41 -20.66
C SER A 343 -4.50 38.25 -21.05
N GLN A 344 -3.50 37.93 -20.22
CA GLN A 344 -2.56 36.82 -20.42
C GLN A 344 -2.82 35.74 -19.37
N CYS A 345 -4.02 35.17 -19.41
CA CYS A 345 -4.50 34.30 -18.34
C CYS A 345 -3.54 33.15 -18.01
N GLN A 346 -2.87 32.58 -19.01
CA GLN A 346 -1.96 31.44 -18.90
C GLN A 346 -0.64 31.74 -18.19
N ASN A 347 -0.19 33.00 -18.14
CA ASN A 347 1.11 33.36 -17.59
C ASN A 347 0.97 34.45 -16.52
N GLN A 348 0.49 34.05 -15.35
CA GLN A 348 0.28 34.93 -14.20
C GLN A 348 1.04 34.43 -12.99
N SER A 349 1.62 35.34 -12.20
CA SER A 349 2.36 35.00 -10.98
C SER A 349 1.46 34.61 -9.81
N THR A 350 0.15 34.84 -9.93
CA THR A 350 -0.89 34.52 -8.94
C THR A 350 -2.09 33.86 -9.64
N PRO A 351 -2.86 33.02 -8.92
CA PRO A 351 -2.66 32.59 -7.53
C PRO A 351 -1.44 31.68 -7.33
N ARG A 352 -0.94 31.60 -6.09
CA ARG A 352 0.16 30.72 -5.67
C ARG A 352 -0.37 29.67 -4.72
N LEU A 353 -0.72 28.52 -5.28
CA LEU A 353 -1.32 27.40 -4.54
C LEU A 353 -0.24 26.47 -3.97
N THR A 354 -0.26 26.28 -2.66
CA THR A 354 0.50 25.26 -1.93
C THR A 354 -0.48 24.33 -1.24
N ILE A 355 -0.36 23.04 -1.52
CA ILE A 355 -1.03 21.99 -0.74
C ILE A 355 0.03 21.25 0.07
N GLN A 356 -0.17 21.16 1.38
CA GLN A 356 0.79 20.53 2.26
C GLN A 356 0.20 19.76 3.43
N ASN A 357 0.92 18.72 3.87
CA ASN A 357 0.54 17.89 5.02
C ASN A 357 -0.94 17.44 4.95
N ILE A 358 -1.41 17.04 3.78
CA ILE A 358 -2.83 16.76 3.51
C ILE A 358 -2.97 15.66 2.46
N ASN A 359 -4.01 14.84 2.60
CA ASN A 359 -4.27 13.74 1.67
C ASN A 359 -5.50 14.00 0.80
N PHE A 360 -5.50 13.43 -0.40
CA PHE A 360 -6.59 13.49 -1.36
C PHE A 360 -6.96 12.09 -1.83
N VAL A 361 -8.23 11.72 -1.67
CA VAL A 361 -8.71 10.39 -2.03
C VAL A 361 -9.93 10.43 -2.91
N ARG A 362 -10.04 9.46 -3.83
CA ARG A 362 -11.23 9.29 -4.69
C ARG A 362 -11.72 10.57 -5.35
N GLY A 363 -10.81 11.47 -5.69
CA GLY A 363 -11.08 12.53 -6.64
C GLY A 363 -11.39 11.90 -8.01
N MET A 364 -12.45 12.34 -8.67
CA MET A 364 -12.85 11.80 -9.97
C MET A 364 -13.23 12.92 -10.93
N THR A 365 -12.86 12.76 -12.18
CA THR A 365 -13.38 13.57 -13.28
C THR A 365 -13.80 12.68 -14.44
N THR A 366 -14.79 13.14 -15.20
CA THR A 366 -15.29 12.46 -16.40
C THR A 366 -15.36 13.46 -17.55
N GLY A 367 -15.21 13.00 -18.79
CA GLY A 367 -15.23 13.84 -19.98
C GLY A 367 -14.32 13.26 -21.07
N GLN A 368 -14.25 13.88 -22.24
CA GLN A 368 -13.44 13.40 -23.36
C GLN A 368 -12.39 14.43 -23.83
N ASP A 369 -12.32 15.58 -23.17
CA ASP A 369 -11.38 16.65 -23.49
C ASP A 369 -10.21 16.69 -22.51
N ILE A 370 -9.24 17.57 -22.78
CA ILE A 370 -8.05 17.72 -21.93
C ILE A 370 -8.39 18.03 -20.47
N ALA A 371 -9.55 18.64 -20.19
CA ALA A 371 -10.00 19.00 -18.85
C ALA A 371 -10.53 17.79 -18.05
N ALA A 372 -10.64 16.62 -18.67
CA ALA A 372 -11.03 15.38 -18.04
C ALA A 372 -9.86 14.64 -17.32
N GLY A 373 -8.77 15.35 -17.01
CA GLY A 373 -7.72 14.92 -16.07
C GLY A 373 -7.83 15.62 -14.70
N GLY A 374 -6.92 15.32 -13.78
CA GLY A 374 -6.86 15.96 -12.45
C GLY A 374 -8.08 15.64 -11.60
N GLY A 375 -8.28 14.36 -11.31
CA GLY A 375 -9.36 13.87 -10.45
C GLY A 375 -9.27 14.44 -9.03
N ALA A 376 -8.08 14.50 -8.42
CA ALA A 376 -7.94 15.25 -7.16
C ALA A 376 -7.77 16.75 -7.42
N VAL A 377 -6.73 17.11 -8.17
CA VAL A 377 -6.30 18.51 -8.34
C VAL A 377 -6.10 18.84 -9.81
N TRP A 378 -6.71 19.95 -10.23
CA TRP A 378 -6.50 20.53 -11.54
C TRP A 378 -5.99 21.95 -11.44
N VAL A 379 -4.92 22.25 -12.17
CA VAL A 379 -4.26 23.55 -12.16
C VAL A 379 -4.02 24.08 -13.57
N ARG A 380 -4.37 25.35 -13.81
CA ARG A 380 -3.91 26.13 -14.96
C ARG A 380 -3.52 27.55 -14.56
N GLY A 381 -2.30 27.95 -14.94
CA GLY A 381 -1.72 29.26 -14.62
C GLY A 381 -1.22 29.36 -13.18
N GLY A 382 -0.84 30.57 -12.77
CA GLY A 382 -0.34 30.82 -11.42
C GLY A 382 0.97 30.08 -11.10
N ARG A 383 1.11 29.73 -9.82
CA ARG A 383 2.15 28.82 -9.30
C ARG A 383 1.51 27.70 -8.49
N PHE A 384 2.08 26.51 -8.57
CA PHE A 384 1.63 25.36 -7.79
C PHE A 384 2.79 24.54 -7.23
N LYS A 385 2.64 24.08 -5.98
CA LYS A 385 3.54 23.10 -5.36
C LYS A 385 2.81 22.18 -4.38
N ILE A 386 3.41 21.01 -4.16
CA ILE A 386 2.90 19.92 -3.32
C ILE A 386 3.98 19.53 -2.32
N VAL A 387 3.66 19.45 -1.03
CA VAL A 387 4.63 19.09 0.01
C VAL A 387 4.01 18.15 1.04
N ASN A 388 4.61 16.99 1.30
CA ASN A 388 4.10 16.05 2.32
C ASN A 388 2.63 15.67 2.12
N ALA A 389 2.22 15.37 0.89
CA ALA A 389 0.82 15.08 0.56
C ALA A 389 0.64 13.66 0.01
N GLY A 390 -0.50 13.03 0.32
CA GLY A 390 -0.89 11.72 -0.19
C GLY A 390 -1.99 11.82 -1.25
N PHE A 391 -1.91 10.99 -2.30
CA PHE A 391 -2.92 10.89 -3.35
C PHE A 391 -3.27 9.42 -3.60
N PHE A 392 -4.46 9.01 -3.17
CA PHE A 392 -4.86 7.60 -3.18
C PHE A 392 -6.20 7.37 -3.90
N ASN A 393 -6.28 6.36 -4.75
CA ASN A 393 -7.50 5.96 -5.45
C ASN A 393 -8.20 7.09 -6.23
N ASN A 394 -7.45 8.08 -6.72
CA ASN A 394 -8.02 9.11 -7.59
C ASN A 394 -8.16 8.55 -9.00
N THR A 395 -9.20 8.98 -9.72
CA THR A 395 -9.50 8.51 -11.06
C THR A 395 -9.76 9.65 -12.04
N CYS A 396 -9.60 9.37 -13.32
CA CYS A 396 -10.04 10.24 -14.41
C CYS A 396 -10.77 9.40 -15.47
N THR A 397 -11.23 10.01 -16.57
CA THR A 397 -11.79 9.25 -17.70
C THR A 397 -10.84 8.15 -18.18
N GLU A 398 -11.39 6.97 -18.45
CA GLU A 398 -10.65 5.80 -18.94
C GLU A 398 -9.95 6.02 -20.30
N PHE A 399 -10.55 6.79 -21.21
CA PHE A 399 -10.03 6.98 -22.55
C PHE A 399 -9.85 8.45 -22.94
N GLY A 400 -8.83 8.69 -23.77
CA GLY A 400 -8.54 9.96 -24.40
C GLY A 400 -7.04 10.21 -24.52
N PRO A 401 -6.54 10.68 -25.68
CA PRO A 401 -5.10 10.84 -25.90
C PRO A 401 -4.45 11.79 -24.87
N ASP A 402 -5.09 12.92 -24.58
CA ASP A 402 -4.57 13.96 -23.68
C ASP A 402 -5.29 14.01 -22.32
N VAL A 403 -6.12 13.01 -22.02
CA VAL A 403 -6.76 12.85 -20.71
C VAL A 403 -5.72 12.20 -19.80
N ALA A 404 -5.24 12.94 -18.79
CA ALA A 404 -4.13 12.45 -17.98
C ALA A 404 -4.11 13.01 -16.55
N GLY A 405 -3.44 12.33 -15.63
CA GLY A 405 -3.16 12.80 -14.27
C GLY A 405 -4.34 12.56 -13.34
N ALA A 406 -4.61 11.31 -12.94
CA ALA A 406 -5.75 11.03 -12.05
C ALA A 406 -5.65 11.78 -10.72
N ALA A 407 -4.48 11.79 -10.09
CA ALA A 407 -4.28 12.62 -8.92
C ALA A 407 -4.18 14.10 -9.33
N VAL A 408 -3.17 14.45 -10.13
CA VAL A 408 -2.85 15.86 -10.37
C VAL A 408 -2.60 16.12 -11.85
N ARG A 409 -3.22 17.19 -12.35
CA ARG A 409 -3.05 17.61 -13.73
C ARG A 409 -2.82 19.11 -13.83
N VAL A 410 -1.74 19.50 -14.53
CA VAL A 410 -1.26 20.88 -14.55
C VAL A 410 -1.04 21.38 -15.98
N PHE A 411 -1.41 22.63 -16.22
CA PHE A 411 -1.16 23.39 -17.45
C PHE A 411 -0.58 24.74 -17.06
N SER A 412 0.31 25.29 -17.89
CA SER A 412 0.78 26.68 -17.80
C SER A 412 1.25 27.11 -16.40
N GLN A 413 2.55 27.32 -16.22
CA GLN A 413 3.08 27.87 -14.98
C GLN A 413 3.74 29.22 -15.28
N TYR A 414 3.64 30.14 -14.31
CA TYR A 414 4.28 31.46 -14.46
C TYR A 414 5.75 31.32 -14.87
N ASN A 415 6.12 31.97 -15.98
CA ASN A 415 7.44 31.93 -16.61
C ASN A 415 7.97 30.52 -16.89
N ASN A 416 7.07 29.55 -17.15
CA ASN A 416 7.40 28.13 -17.37
C ASN A 416 8.20 27.49 -16.23
N LEU A 417 8.17 28.08 -15.03
CA LEU A 417 8.82 27.53 -13.85
C LEU A 417 8.19 26.18 -13.48
N PRO A 418 8.98 25.22 -12.96
CA PRO A 418 8.47 23.88 -12.69
C PRO A 418 7.45 23.85 -11.55
N VAL A 419 6.61 22.82 -11.53
CA VAL A 419 5.89 22.40 -10.32
C VAL A 419 6.87 21.67 -9.42
N TYR A 420 6.85 21.99 -8.13
CA TYR A 420 7.65 21.31 -7.12
C TYR A 420 6.78 20.30 -6.37
N VAL A 421 7.27 19.06 -6.26
CA VAL A 421 6.66 17.99 -5.48
C VAL A 421 7.70 17.48 -4.51
N THR A 422 7.42 17.54 -3.22
CA THR A 422 8.38 17.22 -2.17
C THR A 422 7.79 16.26 -1.17
N SER A 423 8.44 15.13 -0.96
CA SER A 423 8.07 14.14 0.06
C SER A 423 6.60 13.74 0.01
N SER A 424 6.05 13.58 -1.19
CA SER A 424 4.65 13.24 -1.41
C SER A 424 4.49 11.84 -1.97
N THR A 425 3.33 11.22 -1.75
CA THR A 425 3.01 9.86 -2.21
C THR A 425 1.83 9.86 -3.17
N PHE A 426 1.98 9.20 -4.30
CA PHE A 426 0.94 8.93 -5.29
C PHE A 426 0.76 7.42 -5.42
N GLY A 427 -0.29 6.88 -4.81
CA GLY A 427 -0.43 5.44 -4.56
C GLY A 427 0.32 5.03 -3.30
N GLY A 428 1.32 4.17 -3.40
CA GLY A 428 2.21 3.81 -2.28
C GLY A 428 2.08 2.38 -1.78
N ALA A 429 1.02 1.67 -2.16
CA ALA A 429 0.84 0.23 -1.96
C ALA A 429 -0.26 -0.30 -2.90
N PRO A 430 -0.32 -1.63 -3.13
CA PRO A 430 -1.42 -2.25 -3.86
C PRO A 430 -2.79 -1.81 -3.32
N GLY A 431 -3.68 -1.42 -4.22
CA GLY A 431 -5.02 -0.95 -3.88
C GLY A 431 -5.11 0.52 -3.44
N PHE A 432 -3.99 1.27 -3.41
CA PHE A 432 -3.98 2.73 -3.22
C PHE A 432 -3.73 3.50 -4.53
N GLY A 433 -3.41 2.78 -5.61
CA GLY A 433 -3.14 3.28 -6.94
C GLY A 433 -4.13 4.31 -7.49
N ASN A 434 -3.62 5.25 -8.29
CA ASN A 434 -4.43 6.18 -9.05
C ASN A 434 -4.54 5.71 -10.50
N GLU A 435 -5.69 5.97 -11.14
CA GLU A 435 -6.04 5.35 -12.42
C GLU A 435 -6.59 6.37 -13.43
N CYS A 436 -5.99 6.47 -14.61
CA CYS A 436 -6.41 7.44 -15.62
C CYS A 436 -6.11 6.94 -17.03
N SER A 437 -6.67 7.58 -18.06
CA SER A 437 -6.34 7.21 -19.44
C SER A 437 -4.82 7.25 -19.70
N ASN A 438 -4.14 8.28 -19.20
CA ASN A 438 -2.69 8.39 -19.13
C ASN A 438 -2.32 8.93 -17.74
N GLY A 439 -1.11 8.72 -17.22
CA GLY A 439 -0.69 9.38 -15.98
C GLY A 439 -1.60 9.11 -14.79
N GLY A 440 -1.59 7.92 -14.20
CA GLY A 440 -2.36 7.66 -12.97
C GLY A 440 -2.00 8.66 -11.86
N GLY A 441 -0.70 8.87 -11.62
CA GLY A 441 -0.22 9.86 -10.65
C GLY A 441 -0.36 11.30 -11.13
N THR A 442 0.64 11.79 -11.85
CA THR A 442 0.71 13.20 -12.29
C THR A 442 0.76 13.33 -13.79
N ALA A 443 0.22 14.43 -14.30
CA ALA A 443 0.39 14.74 -15.70
C ALA A 443 0.41 16.24 -16.01
N SER A 444 1.01 16.60 -17.15
CA SER A 444 0.92 17.97 -17.66
C SER A 444 1.09 18.10 -19.17
N ILE A 445 0.69 19.27 -19.69
CA ILE A 445 1.06 19.72 -21.04
C ILE A 445 1.82 21.04 -20.92
N GLY A 446 3.08 21.05 -21.38
CA GLY A 446 3.93 22.24 -21.42
C GLY A 446 4.43 22.70 -20.05
N VAL A 447 4.48 21.84 -19.04
CA VAL A 447 4.92 22.19 -17.68
C VAL A 447 6.06 21.30 -17.24
N SER A 448 7.09 21.93 -16.66
CA SER A 448 8.24 21.24 -16.06
C SER A 448 7.92 20.77 -14.64
N TRP A 449 8.61 19.72 -14.17
CA TRP A 449 8.42 19.16 -12.84
C TRP A 449 9.76 18.91 -12.15
N THR A 450 9.80 19.18 -10.85
CA THR A 450 10.89 18.77 -9.95
C THR A 450 10.28 18.01 -8.80
N MET A 451 10.53 16.71 -8.77
CA MET A 451 10.01 15.77 -7.78
C MET A 451 11.18 15.32 -6.90
N THR A 452 11.05 15.56 -5.59
CA THR A 452 12.12 15.32 -4.61
C THR A 452 11.60 14.45 -3.48
N ASN A 453 12.34 13.40 -3.12
CA ASN A 453 12.01 12.47 -2.04
C ASN A 453 10.58 11.91 -2.09
N SER A 454 10.00 11.79 -3.28
CA SER A 454 8.58 11.41 -3.44
C SER A 454 8.42 9.94 -3.81
N LEU A 455 7.25 9.38 -3.56
CA LEU A 455 6.91 8.00 -3.87
C LEU A 455 5.75 7.96 -4.87
N PHE A 456 5.93 7.18 -5.92
CA PHE A 456 4.86 6.81 -6.84
C PHE A 456 4.81 5.29 -6.86
N SER A 457 3.66 4.69 -6.60
CA SER A 457 3.53 3.26 -6.87
C SER A 457 2.12 2.84 -7.23
N ASP A 458 2.01 1.69 -7.90
CA ASP A 458 0.74 1.06 -8.21
C ASP A 458 -0.20 1.98 -9.01
N ASN A 459 0.35 2.92 -9.81
CA ASN A 459 -0.46 3.81 -10.64
C ASN A 459 -0.65 3.21 -12.03
N ASP A 460 -1.85 3.40 -12.59
CA ASP A 460 -2.26 2.77 -13.83
C ASP A 460 -2.65 3.79 -14.91
N ALA A 461 -2.06 3.61 -16.09
CA ALA A 461 -2.52 4.21 -17.34
C ALA A 461 -3.34 3.18 -18.14
N ILE A 462 -4.66 3.28 -18.05
CA ILE A 462 -5.61 2.27 -18.56
C ILE A 462 -6.12 2.54 -19.98
N GLY A 463 -5.79 3.70 -20.56
CA GLY A 463 -6.18 4.02 -21.92
C GLY A 463 -5.58 3.05 -22.94
N ILE A 464 -6.11 3.05 -24.16
CA ILE A 464 -5.63 2.18 -25.24
C ILE A 464 -5.64 2.98 -26.53
N GLY A 465 -4.55 2.95 -27.28
CA GLY A 465 -4.47 3.66 -28.57
C GLY A 465 -3.33 4.64 -28.71
N ALA A 466 -2.57 4.89 -27.65
CA ALA A 466 -1.45 5.80 -27.54
C ALA A 466 -1.80 7.28 -27.83
N ASN A 467 -0.79 8.15 -27.75
CA ASN A 467 -0.90 9.58 -28.00
C ASN A 467 0.29 10.08 -28.84
N PRO A 468 0.08 10.54 -30.10
CA PRO A 468 -1.20 10.72 -30.80
C PRO A 468 -2.02 9.43 -30.97
N GLN A 469 -3.34 9.55 -30.93
CA GLN A 469 -4.29 8.44 -31.04
C GLN A 469 -4.10 7.68 -32.37
N ARG A 470 -3.89 6.36 -32.28
CA ARG A 470 -3.88 5.46 -33.45
C ARG A 470 -5.29 5.38 -34.05
N ALA A 471 -5.37 5.26 -35.37
CA ALA A 471 -6.64 5.16 -36.08
C ALA A 471 -7.51 4.01 -35.52
N GLY A 472 -8.78 4.31 -35.20
CA GLY A 472 -9.75 3.33 -34.70
C GLY A 472 -9.61 2.97 -33.21
N THR A 473 -8.79 3.69 -32.45
CA THR A 473 -8.63 3.48 -31.00
C THR A 473 -9.12 4.70 -30.23
N PRO A 474 -9.53 4.57 -28.95
CA PRO A 474 -10.04 5.69 -28.17
C PRO A 474 -8.92 6.58 -27.60
N GLY A 475 -7.65 6.15 -27.65
CA GLY A 475 -6.47 6.93 -27.28
C GLY A 475 -6.13 6.83 -25.80
N GLY A 476 -4.86 7.09 -25.50
CA GLY A 476 -4.30 7.01 -24.14
C GLY A 476 -3.45 5.77 -23.90
N GLY A 477 -3.22 5.43 -22.64
CA GLY A 477 -2.47 4.23 -22.19
C GLY A 477 -1.02 4.49 -21.81
N ASN A 478 -0.61 5.75 -21.66
CA ASN A 478 0.79 6.12 -21.50
C ASN A 478 1.10 6.67 -20.11
N GLY A 479 2.30 6.38 -19.59
CA GLY A 479 2.82 7.01 -18.38
C GLY A 479 2.07 6.56 -17.14
N GLY A 480 2.28 5.34 -16.62
CA GLY A 480 1.49 4.85 -15.47
C GLY A 480 1.54 5.79 -14.27
N SER A 481 2.74 6.29 -13.91
CA SER A 481 2.89 7.27 -12.82
C SER A 481 2.98 8.72 -13.29
N VAL A 482 3.82 9.01 -14.30
CA VAL A 482 4.09 10.38 -14.77
C VAL A 482 3.87 10.48 -16.28
N TYR A 483 3.00 11.40 -16.70
CA TYR A 483 2.76 11.70 -18.10
C TYR A 483 3.10 13.17 -18.41
N LEU A 484 4.05 13.40 -19.32
CA LEU A 484 4.46 14.74 -19.73
C LEU A 484 4.50 14.85 -21.26
N ASP A 485 3.77 15.84 -21.77
CA ASP A 485 3.83 16.24 -23.18
C ASP A 485 4.08 17.76 -23.28
N GLY A 486 4.69 18.21 -24.37
CA GLY A 486 4.95 19.63 -24.61
C GLY A 486 6.23 19.88 -25.40
N ASN A 487 6.85 21.04 -25.18
CA ASN A 487 8.09 21.44 -25.84
C ASN A 487 9.20 21.66 -24.81
N LEU A 488 9.50 22.91 -24.46
CA LEU A 488 10.55 23.29 -23.51
C LEU A 488 10.13 22.91 -22.07
N ILE A 489 10.10 21.60 -21.80
CA ILE A 489 9.71 20.99 -20.52
C ILE A 489 10.87 20.19 -19.94
N HIS A 490 11.02 20.24 -18.63
CA HIS A 490 12.09 19.57 -17.91
C HIS A 490 11.51 18.69 -16.80
N LEU A 491 11.95 17.44 -16.71
CA LEU A 491 11.64 16.55 -15.59
C LEU A 491 12.91 16.30 -14.77
N VAL A 492 12.82 16.55 -13.47
CA VAL A 492 13.85 16.20 -12.48
C VAL A 492 13.24 15.28 -11.44
N LEU A 493 13.78 14.07 -11.32
CA LEU A 493 13.54 13.16 -10.20
C LEU A 493 14.79 13.10 -9.34
N ASP A 494 14.63 13.30 -8.03
CA ASP A 494 15.73 13.33 -7.07
C ASP A 494 15.33 12.66 -5.76
N GLY A 495 16.03 11.61 -5.33
CA GLY A 495 15.61 10.84 -4.15
C GLY A 495 14.23 10.19 -4.30
N THR A 496 13.69 10.10 -5.52
CA THR A 496 12.29 9.73 -5.79
C THR A 496 12.21 8.26 -6.18
N ALA A 497 11.14 7.59 -5.78
CA ALA A 497 10.91 6.20 -6.10
C ALA A 497 9.63 6.02 -6.93
N ILE A 498 9.69 5.17 -7.96
CA ILE A 498 8.54 4.75 -8.76
C ILE A 498 8.51 3.22 -8.83
N TYR A 499 7.48 2.61 -8.26
CA TYR A 499 7.33 1.15 -8.20
C TYR A 499 6.04 0.66 -8.85
N ASP A 500 6.08 -0.55 -9.41
CA ASP A 500 4.88 -1.36 -9.65
C ASP A 500 3.77 -0.62 -10.43
N SER A 501 4.13 0.36 -11.26
CA SER A 501 3.18 1.14 -12.06
C SER A 501 3.05 0.54 -13.44
N ASN A 502 1.85 0.61 -14.02
CA ASN A 502 1.55 -0.04 -15.29
C ASN A 502 1.01 0.95 -16.33
N ALA A 503 1.39 0.72 -17.58
CA ALA A 503 0.87 1.43 -18.74
C ALA A 503 0.51 0.43 -19.84
N ARG A 504 -0.77 0.43 -20.26
CA ARG A 504 -1.27 -0.45 -21.33
C ARG A 504 -0.64 -0.18 -22.70
N GLU A 505 -0.01 0.99 -22.87
CA GLU A 505 0.80 1.31 -24.04
C GLU A 505 2.26 1.47 -23.65
N GLY A 506 2.71 2.67 -23.28
CA GLY A 506 4.13 2.90 -23.05
C GLY A 506 4.49 3.78 -21.87
N GLY A 507 5.66 3.46 -21.31
CA GLY A 507 6.22 4.14 -20.14
C GLY A 507 5.44 3.82 -18.86
N GLY A 508 5.52 2.59 -18.35
CA GLY A 508 4.88 2.20 -17.07
C GLY A 508 5.17 3.16 -15.91
N ALA A 509 6.40 3.67 -15.81
CA ALA A 509 6.77 4.71 -14.87
C ALA A 509 6.53 6.11 -15.46
N ILE A 510 7.20 6.40 -16.58
CA ILE A 510 7.28 7.74 -17.16
C ILE A 510 7.02 7.68 -18.65
N PHE A 511 6.09 8.51 -19.12
CA PHE A 511 5.96 8.86 -20.52
C PHE A 511 6.29 10.34 -20.70
N PHE A 512 7.35 10.64 -21.45
CA PHE A 512 7.86 11.98 -21.66
C PHE A 512 8.00 12.27 -23.15
N VAL A 513 7.29 13.29 -23.64
CA VAL A 513 7.34 13.74 -25.03
C VAL A 513 7.64 15.23 -25.10
N SER A 514 8.80 15.57 -25.64
CA SER A 514 9.14 16.91 -26.11
C SER A 514 9.03 16.93 -27.64
N ASN A 515 7.94 17.50 -28.16
CA ASN A 515 7.56 17.42 -29.57
C ASN A 515 8.63 17.99 -30.50
N ASN A 516 9.28 19.10 -30.10
CA ASN A 516 10.38 19.71 -30.84
C ASN A 516 11.78 19.32 -30.32
N ARG A 517 11.87 18.32 -29.44
CA ARG A 517 13.11 17.85 -28.81
C ARG A 517 13.92 18.97 -28.12
N THR A 518 13.25 19.83 -27.36
CA THR A 518 13.92 20.87 -26.53
C THR A 518 13.92 20.54 -25.04
N GLY A 519 13.08 19.61 -24.61
CA GLY A 519 12.97 19.20 -23.21
C GLY A 519 14.12 18.29 -22.76
N THR A 520 14.28 18.17 -21.44
CA THR A 520 15.31 17.32 -20.81
C THR A 520 14.73 16.50 -19.66
N MET A 521 15.37 15.37 -19.37
CA MET A 521 15.04 14.52 -18.23
C MET A 521 16.30 14.24 -17.41
N THR A 522 16.19 14.37 -16.09
CA THR A 522 17.24 14.04 -15.12
C THR A 522 16.67 13.15 -14.03
N ILE A 523 17.32 12.02 -13.77
CA ILE A 523 16.98 11.08 -12.70
C ILE A 523 18.24 10.91 -11.86
N ARG A 524 18.16 11.29 -10.57
CA ARG A 524 19.29 11.19 -9.65
C ARG A 524 18.88 10.57 -8.32
N ASP A 525 19.74 9.74 -7.76
CA ASP A 525 19.55 9.09 -6.46
C ASP A 525 18.14 8.47 -6.30
N SER A 526 17.61 7.91 -7.39
CA SER A 526 16.20 7.51 -7.53
C SER A 526 16.07 6.04 -7.92
N VAL A 527 14.92 5.43 -7.66
CA VAL A 527 14.67 4.02 -7.98
C VAL A 527 13.38 3.89 -8.78
N LEU A 528 13.49 3.36 -9.99
CA LEU A 528 12.37 2.99 -10.84
C LEU A 528 12.42 1.49 -11.03
N ARG A 529 11.47 0.75 -10.45
CA ARG A 529 11.52 -0.72 -10.42
C ARG A 529 10.15 -1.35 -10.69
N ARG A 530 10.12 -2.41 -11.52
CA ARG A 530 8.91 -3.20 -11.84
C ARG A 530 7.78 -2.36 -12.45
N ASN A 531 8.15 -1.38 -13.26
CA ASN A 531 7.17 -0.54 -13.95
C ASN A 531 6.92 -1.11 -15.35
N ILE A 532 5.69 -1.57 -15.60
CA ILE A 532 5.36 -2.37 -16.79
C ILE A 532 4.88 -1.45 -17.91
N SER A 533 5.55 -1.54 -19.06
CA SER A 533 5.08 -0.97 -20.33
C SER A 533 4.60 -2.13 -21.22
N GLU A 534 3.29 -2.26 -21.45
CA GLU A 534 2.76 -3.43 -22.16
C GLU A 534 3.08 -3.45 -23.67
N ARG A 535 3.36 -2.29 -24.27
CA ARG A 535 3.60 -2.18 -25.73
C ARG A 535 4.96 -1.62 -26.08
N PHE A 536 5.34 -0.49 -25.50
CA PHE A 536 6.57 0.18 -25.91
C PHE A 536 7.23 1.00 -24.80
N GLU A 537 8.54 1.15 -24.93
CA GLU A 537 9.38 1.95 -24.06
C GLU A 537 10.69 2.29 -24.81
N THR A 538 11.49 3.17 -24.25
CA THR A 538 12.80 3.50 -24.80
C THR A 538 13.78 2.36 -24.48
N ALA A 539 14.43 1.83 -25.51
CA ALA A 539 15.37 0.72 -25.35
C ALA A 539 16.45 1.03 -24.28
N GLY A 540 16.61 0.11 -23.33
CA GLY A 540 17.54 0.24 -22.21
C GLY A 540 17.02 1.07 -21.03
N LEU A 541 15.76 1.52 -21.05
CA LEU A 541 15.11 2.27 -19.98
C LEU A 541 13.75 1.62 -19.65
N PRO A 542 13.73 0.46 -18.96
CA PRO A 542 12.48 -0.23 -18.66
C PRO A 542 11.51 0.66 -17.88
N GLY A 543 10.25 0.63 -18.27
CA GLY A 543 9.19 1.49 -17.72
C GLY A 543 9.23 2.94 -18.17
N ILE A 544 10.16 3.35 -19.03
CA ILE A 544 10.29 4.75 -19.47
C ILE A 544 10.15 4.86 -20.99
N PHE A 545 9.24 5.70 -21.45
CA PHE A 545 9.26 6.21 -22.81
C PHE A 545 9.70 7.68 -22.80
N VAL A 546 10.74 8.01 -23.55
CA VAL A 546 11.29 9.36 -23.62
C VAL A 546 11.59 9.82 -25.05
N LEU A 547 11.05 10.98 -25.40
CA LEU A 547 11.43 11.78 -26.56
C LEU A 547 11.92 13.14 -26.07
N ALA A 548 13.23 13.35 -26.04
CA ALA A 548 13.87 14.55 -25.49
C ALA A 548 14.97 15.11 -26.41
N SER A 549 15.56 16.23 -26.01
CA SER A 549 16.71 16.85 -26.70
C SER A 549 17.94 15.93 -26.74
N ASN A 550 18.15 15.18 -25.67
CA ASN A 550 19.26 14.25 -25.46
C ASN A 550 18.74 13.05 -24.65
N PRO A 551 19.49 11.92 -24.60
CA PRO A 551 19.21 10.85 -23.66
C PRO A 551 19.09 11.38 -22.21
N PRO A 552 18.23 10.78 -21.36
CA PRO A 552 18.11 11.17 -19.96
C PRO A 552 19.45 11.15 -19.23
N THR A 553 19.68 12.14 -18.36
CA THR A 553 20.81 12.12 -17.44
C THR A 553 20.44 11.27 -16.23
N ILE A 554 21.12 10.15 -16.04
CA ILE A 554 20.86 9.19 -14.96
C ILE A 554 22.09 9.10 -14.06
N VAL A 555 21.93 9.38 -12.77
CA VAL A 555 23.02 9.44 -11.79
C VAL A 555 22.62 8.65 -10.55
N ASN A 556 23.46 7.71 -10.09
CA ASN A 556 23.21 6.93 -8.86
C ASN A 556 21.78 6.36 -8.74
N SER A 557 21.20 5.92 -9.86
CA SER A 557 19.80 5.52 -9.91
C SER A 557 19.65 4.12 -10.48
N ILE A 558 18.58 3.44 -10.05
CA ILE A 558 18.23 2.10 -10.51
C ILE A 558 17.02 2.23 -11.44
N ILE A 559 17.08 1.59 -12.61
CA ILE A 559 16.00 1.50 -13.59
C ILE A 559 15.91 0.04 -14.03
N GLU A 560 14.89 -0.70 -13.57
CA GLU A 560 14.75 -2.14 -13.84
C GLU A 560 13.32 -2.67 -13.88
#